data_AF-A0A9D8UA44-F1
#
_entry.id   AF-A0A9D8UA44-F1
#
_cell.length_a   1.000
_cell.length_b   1.000
_cell.length_c   1.000
_cell.angle_alpha   90.00
_cell.angle_beta   90.00
_cell.angle_gamma   90.00
#
_symmetry.space_group_name_H-M   'P 1'
#
loop_
_entity.id
_entity.type
_entity.pdbx_description
1 polymer ?
#
loop_
_entity_poly.entity_id
_entity_poly.type
_entity_poly.pdbx_seq_one_letter_code
_entity_poly.pdbx_strand_id
1 'polypeptide(L)'
;MKTQNQRAWFFVLPVLVLVAFNALIPMMTVVNYSVQETFGDNLFFWQGLDWFEQVLTSERFHNALGRQFLFTFLILIIEVPLGIAIALAMPKKGPWVPFCLVTMALPMLIPWNVVGAMWNIFTLPDIGLLGYFMNHTLGISYDMTQDPIAAWVTIIVMDVWHWTSLVVLLAYAGLVSIPNAYYQAAEIDGASNWAIFRFIQLPKMKTVLTIAILLRFMDSFNIYTEPFVLTGGGPGNSTTLLSIDLVKIALGQFDLGPAAAMSLIYFAITLFASWLFYTLMTMNDNKS
;
A
#
# COMPACT_ATOMS: atom_id res chain seq x y z
N MET A 1 28.41 -25.49 26.40
CA MET A 1 28.16 -24.08 26.03
C MET A 1 28.29 -23.96 24.51
N LYS A 2 27.25 -23.47 23.79
CA LYS A 2 27.40 -23.12 22.37
C LYS A 2 28.47 -22.02 22.29
N THR A 3 29.59 -22.28 21.60
CA THR A 3 30.60 -21.26 21.32
C THR A 3 29.92 -20.12 20.56
N GLN A 4 29.89 -18.92 21.12
CA GLN A 4 29.35 -17.75 20.43
C GLN A 4 30.18 -17.48 19.18
N ASN A 5 29.62 -17.77 18.01
CA ASN A 5 30.28 -17.57 16.73
C ASN A 5 29.78 -16.25 16.12
N GLN A 6 30.62 -15.22 16.18
CA GLN A 6 30.29 -13.89 15.66
C GLN A 6 30.52 -13.73 14.14
N ARG A 7 30.97 -14.78 13.43
CA ARG A 7 31.21 -14.73 11.98
C ARG A 7 29.95 -14.33 11.18
N ALA A 8 28.76 -14.67 11.67
CA ALA A 8 27.51 -14.24 11.06
C ALA A 8 27.38 -12.71 10.97
N TRP A 9 27.82 -11.97 11.99
CA TRP A 9 27.78 -10.50 11.98
C TRP A 9 28.71 -9.89 10.93
N PHE A 10 29.88 -10.50 10.72
CA PHE A 10 30.81 -10.08 9.67
C PHE A 10 30.24 -10.26 8.26
N PHE A 11 29.41 -11.28 8.02
CA PHE A 11 28.74 -11.47 6.73
C PHE A 11 27.57 -10.50 6.50
N VAL A 12 26.94 -10.00 7.57
CA VAL A 12 25.83 -9.03 7.49
C VAL A 12 26.36 -7.58 7.35
N LEU A 13 27.55 -7.31 7.87
CA LEU A 13 28.14 -5.97 7.93
C LEU A 13 28.21 -5.23 6.57
N PRO A 14 28.63 -5.85 5.45
CA PRO A 14 28.67 -5.17 4.15
C PRO A 14 27.30 -4.64 3.70
N VAL A 15 26.25 -5.44 3.92
CA VAL A 15 24.87 -5.05 3.58
C VAL A 15 24.39 -3.93 4.50
N LEU A 16 24.67 -4.01 5.80
CA LEU A 16 24.32 -2.95 6.74
C LEU A 16 24.98 -1.62 6.40
N VAL A 17 26.27 -1.63 6.05
CA VAL A 17 27.01 -0.42 5.67
C VAL A 17 26.42 0.19 4.39
N LEU A 18 26.17 -0.64 3.36
CA LEU A 18 25.56 -0.18 2.12
C LEU A 18 24.17 0.40 2.33
N VAL A 19 23.32 -0.27 3.11
CA VAL A 19 21.95 0.21 3.42
C VAL A 19 22.01 1.48 4.26
N ALA A 20 22.85 1.53 5.29
CA ALA A 20 23.00 2.71 6.13
C ALA A 20 23.47 3.91 5.32
N PHE A 21 24.46 3.74 4.43
CA PHE A 21 24.93 4.82 3.56
C PHE A 21 23.84 5.31 2.61
N ASN A 22 23.14 4.39 1.93
CA ASN A 22 22.08 4.74 0.98
C ASN A 22 20.83 5.34 1.65
N ALA A 23 20.54 4.99 2.90
CA ALA A 23 19.39 5.53 3.62
C ALA A 23 19.71 6.83 4.36
N LEU A 24 20.83 6.87 5.09
CA LEU A 24 21.15 7.99 5.98
C LEU A 24 21.55 9.23 5.22
N ILE A 25 22.27 9.13 4.11
CA ILE A 25 22.74 10.32 3.38
C ILE A 25 21.57 11.09 2.78
N PRO A 26 20.66 10.50 1.97
CA PRO A 26 19.48 11.22 1.48
C PRO A 26 18.60 11.73 2.63
N MET A 27 18.46 10.96 3.71
CA MET A 27 17.69 11.40 4.88
C MET A 27 18.30 12.64 5.54
N MET A 28 19.63 12.70 5.69
CA MET A 28 20.32 13.89 6.19
C MET A 28 20.10 15.10 5.27
N THR A 29 20.12 14.90 3.95
CA THR A 29 19.84 15.97 2.98
C THR A 29 18.40 16.48 3.10
N VAL A 30 17.42 15.59 3.23
CA VAL A 30 16.02 15.96 3.47
C VAL A 30 15.88 16.73 4.78
N VAL A 31 16.49 16.25 5.87
CA VAL A 31 16.49 16.99 7.14
C VAL A 31 17.12 18.37 6.99
N ASN A 32 18.22 18.49 6.23
CA ASN A 32 18.88 19.76 5.99
C ASN A 32 18.00 20.74 5.19
N TYR A 33 17.36 20.28 4.12
CA TYR A 33 16.45 21.12 3.32
C TYR A 33 15.19 21.50 4.08
N SER A 34 14.68 20.63 4.98
CA SER A 34 13.43 20.89 5.71
C SER A 34 13.44 22.15 6.58
N VAL A 35 14.63 22.65 6.91
CA VAL A 35 14.85 23.85 7.74
C VAL A 35 15.45 25.00 6.94
N GLN A 36 15.50 24.86 5.62
CA GLN A 36 16.06 25.85 4.69
C GLN A 36 15.01 26.34 3.70
N GLU A 37 15.14 27.59 3.30
CA GLU A 37 14.50 28.15 2.12
C GLU A 37 15.45 27.99 0.93
N THR A 38 14.92 27.59 -0.22
CA THR A 38 15.70 27.37 -1.45
C THR A 38 15.25 28.34 -2.52
N PHE A 39 16.19 29.13 -3.04
CA PHE A 39 15.98 29.97 -4.21
C PHE A 39 16.74 29.43 -5.42
N GLY A 40 16.44 29.99 -6.60
CA GLY A 40 17.21 29.75 -7.82
C GLY A 40 18.72 29.93 -7.61
N ASP A 41 19.50 29.30 -8.47
CA ASP A 41 20.98 29.28 -8.42
C ASP A 41 21.58 28.61 -7.17
N ASN A 42 20.88 27.65 -6.55
CA ASN A 42 21.33 26.91 -5.36
C ASN A 42 21.65 27.81 -4.15
N LEU A 43 20.83 28.85 -3.94
CA LEU A 43 20.94 29.70 -2.76
C LEU A 43 20.05 29.14 -1.64
N PHE A 44 20.66 28.91 -0.47
CA PHE A 44 19.99 28.34 0.70
C PHE A 44 20.06 29.29 1.88
N PHE A 45 18.91 29.52 2.52
CA PHE A 45 18.78 30.36 3.71
C PHE A 45 18.18 29.55 4.85
N TRP A 46 18.60 29.82 6.08
CA TRP A 46 17.98 29.18 7.25
C TRP A 46 16.58 29.73 7.49
N GLN A 47 15.57 28.86 7.41
CA GLN A 47 14.16 29.18 7.62
C GLN A 47 13.61 28.57 8.93
N GLY A 48 14.41 27.76 9.63
CA GLY A 48 14.02 27.19 10.93
C GLY A 48 12.86 26.19 10.80
N LEU A 49 11.81 26.36 11.60
CA LEU A 49 10.68 25.44 11.65
C LEU A 49 9.43 25.95 10.92
N ASP A 50 9.52 27.11 10.25
CA ASP A 50 8.35 27.75 9.65
C ASP A 50 7.65 26.87 8.62
N TRP A 51 8.40 26.06 7.86
CA TRP A 51 7.82 25.11 6.92
C TRP A 51 6.99 24.03 7.58
N PHE A 52 7.40 23.55 8.75
CA PHE A 52 6.63 22.56 9.50
C PHE A 52 5.32 23.17 9.97
N GLU A 53 5.34 24.41 10.49
CA GLU A 53 4.13 25.13 10.89
C GLU A 53 3.19 25.37 9.71
N GLN A 54 3.71 25.84 8.58
CA GLN A 54 2.92 26.07 7.38
C GLN A 54 2.28 24.78 6.85
N VAL A 55 3.02 23.67 6.81
CA VAL A 55 2.47 22.37 6.38
C VAL A 55 1.41 21.88 7.35
N LEU A 56 1.65 21.93 8.67
CA LEU A 56 0.73 21.46 9.69
C LEU A 56 -0.53 22.33 9.84
N THR A 57 -0.50 23.58 9.39
CA THR A 57 -1.67 24.47 9.39
C THR A 57 -2.39 24.50 8.03
N SER A 58 -1.80 23.88 7.01
CA SER A 58 -2.31 23.91 5.63
C SER A 58 -3.58 23.05 5.47
N GLU A 59 -4.66 23.69 5.03
CA GLU A 59 -5.90 23.00 4.66
C GLU A 59 -5.67 22.00 3.51
N ARG A 60 -4.79 22.36 2.56
CA ARG A 60 -4.40 21.49 1.44
C ARG A 60 -3.76 20.19 1.94
N PHE A 61 -2.84 20.29 2.91
CA PHE A 61 -2.19 19.14 3.53
C PHE A 61 -3.21 18.25 4.26
N HIS A 62 -4.07 18.83 5.10
CA HIS A 62 -5.10 18.08 5.82
C HIS A 62 -6.09 17.38 4.90
N ASN A 63 -6.51 18.06 3.83
CA ASN A 63 -7.40 17.48 2.82
C ASN A 63 -6.72 16.31 2.08
N ALA A 64 -5.44 16.44 1.72
CA ALA A 64 -4.67 15.35 1.08
C ALA A 64 -4.43 14.17 2.03
N LEU A 65 -4.13 14.45 3.30
CA LEU A 65 -3.96 13.44 4.34
C LEU A 65 -5.27 12.69 4.61
N GLY A 66 -6.41 13.40 4.67
CA GLY A 66 -7.73 12.78 4.81
C GLY A 66 -8.06 11.84 3.65
N ARG A 67 -7.77 12.26 2.41
CA ARG A 67 -7.90 11.40 1.22
C ARG A 67 -6.97 10.19 1.30
N GLN A 68 -5.72 10.36 1.75
CA GLN A 68 -4.77 9.27 1.90
C GLN A 68 -5.27 8.20 2.89
N PHE A 69 -5.74 8.62 4.06
CA PHE A 69 -6.32 7.71 5.04
C PHE A 69 -7.58 7.01 4.52
N LEU A 70 -8.47 7.75 3.86
CA LEU A 70 -9.68 7.19 3.28
C LEU A 70 -9.35 6.15 2.20
N PHE A 71 -8.41 6.47 1.31
CA PHE A 71 -7.94 5.58 0.27
C PHE A 71 -7.40 4.28 0.89
N THR A 72 -6.39 4.36 1.76
CA THR A 72 -5.79 3.19 2.41
C THR A 72 -6.80 2.38 3.19
N PHE A 73 -7.73 3.02 3.90
CA PHE A 73 -8.79 2.31 4.62
C PHE A 73 -9.71 1.52 3.68
N LEU A 74 -10.12 2.13 2.56
CA LEU A 74 -10.94 1.47 1.54
C LEU A 74 -10.20 0.33 0.85
N ILE A 75 -8.90 0.47 0.58
CA ILE A 75 -8.08 -0.63 0.05
C ILE A 75 -8.05 -1.80 1.03
N LEU A 76 -7.70 -1.55 2.30
CA LEU A 76 -7.60 -2.64 3.29
C LEU A 76 -8.92 -3.35 3.55
N ILE A 77 -10.04 -2.62 3.63
CA ILE A 77 -11.35 -3.24 3.89
C ILE A 77 -11.86 -4.07 2.70
N ILE A 78 -11.36 -3.82 1.48
CA ILE A 78 -11.72 -4.58 0.28
C ILE A 78 -10.74 -5.73 0.05
N GLU A 79 -9.45 -5.44 -0.01
CA GLU A 79 -8.42 -6.42 -0.40
C GLU A 79 -8.25 -7.53 0.63
N VAL A 80 -8.34 -7.24 1.92
CA VAL A 80 -8.10 -8.24 2.97
C VAL A 80 -9.19 -9.31 2.94
N PRO A 81 -10.50 -8.97 2.97
CA PRO A 81 -11.54 -9.98 2.84
C PRO A 81 -11.53 -10.68 1.48
N LEU A 82 -11.31 -9.93 0.38
CA LEU A 82 -11.28 -10.49 -0.97
C LEU A 82 -10.12 -11.50 -1.12
N GLY A 83 -8.94 -11.13 -0.63
CA GLY A 83 -7.76 -11.99 -0.69
C GLY A 83 -7.92 -13.27 0.11
N ILE A 84 -8.52 -13.18 1.31
CA ILE A 84 -8.86 -14.36 2.12
C ILE A 84 -9.90 -15.23 1.40
N ALA A 85 -10.94 -14.63 0.82
CA ALA A 85 -12.00 -15.37 0.13
C ALA A 85 -11.45 -16.14 -1.09
N ILE A 86 -10.61 -15.50 -1.90
CA ILE A 86 -9.95 -16.14 -3.05
C ILE A 86 -9.01 -17.25 -2.55
N ALA A 87 -8.20 -17.00 -1.53
CA ALA A 87 -7.29 -18.01 -0.97
C ALA A 87 -8.02 -19.24 -0.44
N LEU A 88 -9.20 -19.08 0.17
CA LEU A 88 -10.05 -20.18 0.62
C LEU A 88 -10.64 -20.99 -0.55
N ALA A 89 -10.92 -20.35 -1.68
CA ALA A 89 -11.44 -20.99 -2.89
C ALA A 89 -10.34 -21.72 -3.71
N MET A 90 -9.07 -21.40 -3.48
CA MET A 90 -7.96 -22.03 -4.20
C MET A 90 -7.77 -23.50 -3.80
N PRO A 91 -7.44 -24.39 -4.76
CA PRO A 91 -7.15 -25.79 -4.46
C PRO A 91 -5.92 -25.90 -3.56
N LYS A 92 -5.94 -26.82 -2.58
CA LYS A 92 -4.78 -27.07 -1.69
C LYS A 92 -3.75 -28.06 -2.27
N LYS A 93 -4.18 -28.90 -3.21
CA LYS A 93 -3.37 -29.95 -3.85
C LYS A 93 -3.82 -30.17 -5.29
N GLY A 94 -2.96 -30.77 -6.11
CA GLY A 94 -3.26 -31.16 -7.47
C GLY A 94 -2.70 -30.21 -8.54
N PRO A 95 -2.94 -30.53 -9.82
CA PRO A 95 -2.29 -29.85 -10.96
C PRO A 95 -2.77 -28.41 -11.17
N TRP A 96 -3.90 -28.02 -10.57
CA TRP A 96 -4.43 -26.65 -10.66
C TRP A 96 -3.76 -25.65 -9.72
N VAL A 97 -3.03 -26.12 -8.69
CA VAL A 97 -2.36 -25.24 -7.72
C VAL A 97 -1.37 -24.28 -8.40
N PRO A 98 -0.42 -24.75 -9.24
CA PRO A 98 0.52 -23.85 -9.90
C PRO A 98 -0.19 -22.87 -10.82
N PHE A 99 -1.23 -23.30 -11.53
CA PHE A 99 -2.00 -22.43 -12.40
C PHE A 99 -2.64 -21.27 -11.62
N CYS A 100 -3.35 -21.56 -10.52
CA CYS A 100 -3.95 -20.51 -9.68
C CYS A 100 -2.89 -19.58 -9.06
N LEU A 101 -1.76 -20.11 -8.60
CA LEU A 101 -0.69 -19.28 -8.02
C LEU A 101 -0.07 -18.36 -9.06
N VAL A 102 0.18 -18.85 -10.28
CA VAL A 102 0.73 -18.06 -11.38
C VAL A 102 -0.24 -16.98 -11.80
N THR A 103 -1.52 -17.31 -12.03
CA THR A 103 -2.52 -16.31 -12.44
C THR A 103 -2.72 -15.23 -11.40
N MET A 104 -2.71 -15.59 -10.11
CA MET A 104 -2.77 -14.62 -9.02
C MET A 104 -1.49 -13.78 -8.94
N ALA A 105 -0.32 -14.31 -9.27
CA ALA A 105 0.93 -13.54 -9.24
C ALA A 105 1.10 -12.59 -10.45
N LEU A 106 0.34 -12.75 -11.54
CA LEU A 106 0.53 -11.96 -12.76
C LEU A 106 0.39 -10.44 -12.57
N PRO A 107 -0.65 -9.92 -11.88
CA PRO A 107 -0.84 -8.47 -11.75
C PRO A 107 0.38 -7.80 -11.11
N MET A 108 0.84 -8.31 -9.96
CA MET A 108 1.95 -7.72 -9.18
C MET A 108 3.32 -7.76 -9.88
N LEU A 109 3.45 -8.43 -11.03
CA LEU A 109 4.67 -8.42 -11.84
C LEU A 109 4.70 -7.26 -12.84
N ILE A 110 3.58 -6.56 -13.02
CA ILE A 110 3.48 -5.44 -13.96
C ILE A 110 4.10 -4.20 -13.30
N PRO A 111 5.00 -3.47 -13.99
CA PRO A 111 5.59 -2.25 -13.44
C PRO A 111 4.51 -1.19 -13.13
N TRP A 112 4.65 -0.47 -12.02
CA TRP A 112 3.67 0.53 -11.56
C TRP A 112 3.28 1.57 -12.62
N ASN A 113 4.27 2.10 -13.37
CA ASN A 113 4.01 3.05 -14.46
C ASN A 113 3.12 2.45 -15.56
N VAL A 114 3.31 1.16 -15.86
CA VAL A 114 2.55 0.45 -16.90
C VAL A 114 1.11 0.24 -16.42
N VAL A 115 0.90 -0.10 -15.15
CA VAL A 115 -0.45 -0.24 -14.58
C VAL A 115 -1.22 1.08 -14.68
N GLY A 116 -0.64 2.18 -14.20
CA GLY A 116 -1.29 3.50 -14.28
C GLY A 116 -1.63 3.91 -15.71
N ALA A 117 -0.71 3.71 -16.67
CA ALA A 117 -0.94 4.04 -18.07
C ALA A 117 -1.98 3.13 -18.73
N MET A 118 -1.94 1.83 -18.43
CA MET A 118 -2.91 0.86 -18.94
C MET A 118 -4.33 1.22 -18.46
N TRP A 119 -4.50 1.50 -17.17
CA TRP A 119 -5.78 1.90 -16.60
C TRP A 119 -6.27 3.24 -17.14
N ASN A 120 -5.37 4.21 -17.37
CA ASN A 120 -5.72 5.49 -17.97
C ASN A 120 -6.36 5.29 -19.35
N ILE A 121 -5.71 4.53 -20.24
CA ILE A 121 -6.24 4.23 -21.59
C ILE A 121 -7.52 3.38 -21.50
N PHE A 122 -7.52 2.36 -20.64
CA PHE A 122 -8.64 1.44 -20.46
C PHE A 122 -9.93 2.17 -20.03
N THR A 123 -9.79 3.26 -19.29
CA THR A 123 -10.89 3.98 -18.65
C THR A 123 -11.30 5.25 -19.39
N LEU A 124 -10.72 5.56 -20.55
CA LEU A 124 -11.15 6.71 -21.35
C LEU A 124 -12.65 6.59 -21.72
N PRO A 125 -13.47 7.64 -21.52
CA PRO A 125 -14.94 7.54 -21.57
C PRO A 125 -15.50 7.01 -22.89
N ASP A 126 -14.94 7.46 -24.02
CA ASP A 126 -15.48 7.16 -25.35
C ASP A 126 -14.68 6.12 -26.14
N ILE A 127 -13.39 5.99 -25.84
CA ILE A 127 -12.46 5.13 -26.61
C ILE A 127 -11.82 4.01 -25.80
N GLY A 128 -11.84 4.11 -24.46
CA GLY A 128 -11.33 3.08 -23.57
C GLY A 128 -12.33 1.94 -23.46
N LEU A 129 -11.84 0.70 -23.33
CA LEU A 129 -12.70 -0.48 -23.29
C LEU A 129 -13.72 -0.42 -22.13
N LEU A 130 -13.30 -0.01 -20.93
CA LEU A 130 -14.20 0.14 -19.77
C LEU A 130 -15.13 1.33 -19.95
N GLY A 131 -14.60 2.49 -20.34
CA GLY A 131 -15.40 3.70 -20.51
C GLY A 131 -16.49 3.53 -21.57
N TYR A 132 -16.11 3.01 -22.74
CA TYR A 132 -17.04 2.74 -23.83
C TYR A 132 -18.13 1.74 -23.40
N PHE A 133 -17.74 0.66 -22.72
CA PHE A 133 -18.70 -0.34 -22.24
C PHE A 133 -19.69 0.25 -21.23
N MET A 134 -19.23 1.03 -20.25
CA MET A 134 -20.09 1.71 -19.28
C MET A 134 -21.08 2.68 -19.97
N ASN A 135 -20.56 3.60 -20.79
CA ASN A 135 -21.36 4.68 -21.38
C ASN A 135 -22.31 4.18 -22.49
N HIS A 136 -21.84 3.32 -23.39
CA HIS A 136 -22.59 2.96 -24.61
C HIS A 136 -23.29 1.61 -24.53
N THR A 137 -22.81 0.68 -23.70
CA THR A 137 -23.42 -0.66 -23.58
C THR A 137 -24.34 -0.77 -22.38
N LEU A 138 -23.89 -0.30 -21.21
CA LEU A 138 -24.71 -0.31 -20.00
C LEU A 138 -25.58 0.95 -19.83
N GLY A 139 -25.27 2.03 -20.54
CA GLY A 139 -25.97 3.31 -20.40
C GLY A 139 -25.69 4.01 -19.06
N ILE A 140 -24.59 3.66 -18.38
CA ILE A 140 -24.18 4.28 -17.12
C ILE A 140 -23.17 5.38 -17.46
N SER A 141 -23.51 6.63 -17.14
CA SER A 141 -22.60 7.76 -17.35
C SER A 141 -21.34 7.58 -16.50
N TYR A 142 -20.19 7.48 -17.16
CA TYR A 142 -18.89 7.26 -16.55
C TYR A 142 -17.86 8.15 -17.23
N ASP A 143 -17.27 9.08 -16.46
CA ASP A 143 -16.15 9.89 -16.92
C ASP A 143 -15.17 10.16 -15.77
N MET A 144 -14.11 9.36 -15.72
CA MET A 144 -13.04 9.50 -14.72
C MET A 144 -12.32 10.86 -14.79
N THR A 145 -12.35 11.53 -15.94
CA THR A 145 -11.61 12.79 -16.16
C THR A 145 -12.36 14.01 -15.65
N GLN A 146 -13.68 13.90 -15.46
CA GLN A 146 -14.55 14.99 -15.04
C GLN A 146 -15.27 14.73 -13.71
N ASP A 147 -15.69 13.48 -13.45
CA ASP A 147 -16.40 13.11 -12.23
C ASP A 147 -15.45 12.61 -11.12
N PRO A 148 -15.40 13.30 -9.96
CA PRO A 148 -14.64 12.86 -8.81
C PRO A 148 -14.97 11.44 -8.35
N ILE A 149 -16.24 11.02 -8.40
CA ILE A 149 -16.65 9.70 -7.91
C ILE A 149 -16.10 8.62 -8.84
N ALA A 150 -16.26 8.79 -10.16
CA ALA A 150 -15.65 7.90 -11.15
C ALA A 150 -14.13 7.81 -10.96
N ALA A 151 -13.43 8.93 -10.74
CA ALA A 151 -11.99 8.93 -10.46
C ALA A 151 -11.61 8.11 -9.23
N TRP A 152 -12.32 8.28 -8.12
CA TRP A 152 -12.10 7.51 -6.89
C TRP A 152 -12.34 6.02 -7.07
N VAL A 153 -13.47 5.65 -7.68
CA VAL A 153 -13.81 4.25 -7.95
C VAL A 153 -12.72 3.62 -8.81
N THR A 154 -12.25 4.30 -9.85
CA THR A 154 -11.26 3.74 -10.76
C THR A 154 -9.89 3.54 -10.11
N ILE A 155 -9.41 4.49 -9.30
CA ILE A 155 -8.13 4.30 -8.58
C ILE A 155 -8.26 3.14 -7.58
N ILE A 156 -9.38 3.02 -6.85
CA ILE A 156 -9.61 1.92 -5.90
C ILE A 156 -9.65 0.58 -6.64
N VAL A 157 -10.40 0.46 -7.72
CA VAL A 157 -10.52 -0.80 -8.47
C VAL A 157 -9.20 -1.18 -9.11
N MET A 158 -8.44 -0.21 -9.62
CA MET A 158 -7.09 -0.43 -10.15
C MET A 158 -6.17 -1.02 -9.08
N ASP A 159 -6.10 -0.39 -7.91
CA ASP A 159 -5.25 -0.84 -6.80
C ASP A 159 -5.66 -2.24 -6.33
N VAL A 160 -6.96 -2.44 -6.04
CA VAL A 160 -7.51 -3.75 -5.64
C VAL A 160 -7.17 -4.83 -6.66
N TRP A 161 -7.29 -4.56 -7.96
CA TRP A 161 -6.92 -5.51 -9.01
C TRP A 161 -5.42 -5.82 -9.02
N HIS A 162 -4.58 -4.79 -8.89
CA HIS A 162 -3.13 -4.96 -8.98
C HIS A 162 -2.57 -5.70 -7.76
N TRP A 163 -3.12 -5.42 -6.59
CA TRP A 163 -2.47 -5.74 -5.34
C TRP A 163 -3.12 -6.90 -4.59
N THR A 164 -4.42 -7.18 -4.71
CA THR A 164 -5.11 -8.29 -4.01
C THR A 164 -4.31 -9.61 -4.02
N SER A 165 -3.60 -9.90 -5.10
CA SER A 165 -2.62 -10.98 -5.27
C SER A 165 -1.72 -11.25 -4.06
N LEU A 166 -1.11 -10.22 -3.46
CA LEU A 166 -0.22 -10.40 -2.30
C LEU A 166 -0.97 -11.00 -1.11
N VAL A 167 -2.16 -10.47 -0.81
CA VAL A 167 -3.01 -10.96 0.28
C VAL A 167 -3.43 -12.40 0.00
N VAL A 168 -3.82 -12.71 -1.24
CA VAL A 168 -4.17 -14.08 -1.65
C VAL A 168 -3.02 -15.03 -1.41
N LEU A 169 -1.82 -14.70 -1.90
CA LEU A 169 -0.65 -15.57 -1.82
C LEU A 169 -0.19 -15.79 -0.37
N LEU A 170 -0.20 -14.73 0.46
CA LEU A 170 0.13 -14.83 1.87
C LEU A 170 -0.93 -15.64 2.64
N ALA A 171 -2.21 -15.32 2.46
CA ALA A 171 -3.30 -16.07 3.11
C ALA A 171 -3.28 -17.55 2.68
N TYR A 172 -3.06 -17.84 1.40
CA TYR A 172 -2.95 -19.20 0.88
C TYR A 172 -1.78 -19.96 1.51
N ALA A 173 -0.59 -19.36 1.59
CA ALA A 173 0.55 -19.97 2.29
C ALA A 173 0.23 -20.26 3.76
N GLY A 174 -0.46 -19.33 4.44
CA GLY A 174 -0.98 -19.52 5.79
C GLY A 174 -1.93 -20.72 5.89
N LEU A 175 -2.91 -20.83 4.99
CA LEU A 175 -3.87 -21.94 4.95
C LEU A 175 -3.19 -23.30 4.70
N VAL A 176 -2.22 -23.36 3.80
CA VAL A 176 -1.51 -24.60 3.45
C VAL A 176 -0.62 -25.08 4.59
N SER A 177 -0.13 -24.16 5.44
CA SER A 177 0.69 -24.52 6.61
C SER A 177 -0.10 -25.21 7.74
N ILE A 178 -1.44 -25.17 7.72
CA ILE A 178 -2.29 -25.75 8.77
C ILE A 178 -2.30 -27.29 8.63
N PRO A 179 -1.88 -28.05 9.66
CA PRO A 179 -1.90 -29.51 9.61
C PRO A 179 -3.29 -30.09 9.37
N ASN A 180 -3.39 -31.14 8.54
CA ASN A 180 -4.68 -31.78 8.22
C ASN A 180 -5.43 -32.34 9.44
N ALA A 181 -4.71 -32.67 10.52
CA ALA A 181 -5.31 -33.17 11.77
C ALA A 181 -6.36 -32.21 12.35
N TYR A 182 -6.18 -30.89 12.20
CA TYR A 182 -7.18 -29.91 12.65
C TYR A 182 -8.48 -30.01 11.86
N TYR A 183 -8.39 -30.23 10.55
CA TYR A 183 -9.56 -30.38 9.69
C TYR A 183 -10.28 -31.71 9.94
N GLN A 184 -9.53 -32.79 10.16
CA GLN A 184 -10.08 -34.10 10.51
C GLN A 184 -10.81 -34.09 11.85
N ALA A 185 -10.23 -33.42 12.86
CA ALA A 185 -10.91 -33.25 14.16
C ALA A 185 -12.23 -32.48 14.01
N ALA A 186 -12.22 -31.40 13.24
CA ALA A 186 -13.43 -30.61 12.98
C ALA A 186 -14.52 -31.40 12.23
N GLU A 187 -14.14 -32.29 11.32
CA GLU A 187 -15.07 -33.18 10.61
C GLU A 187 -15.71 -34.21 11.55
N ILE A 188 -14.94 -34.78 12.48
CA ILE A 188 -15.45 -35.67 13.54
C ILE A 188 -16.45 -34.92 14.44
N ASP A 189 -16.15 -33.67 14.77
CA ASP A 189 -17.02 -32.81 15.59
C ASP A 189 -18.25 -32.25 14.82
N GLY A 190 -18.39 -32.57 13.53
CA GLY A 190 -19.50 -32.09 12.68
C GLY A 190 -19.50 -30.57 12.48
N ALA A 191 -18.32 -29.93 12.56
CA ALA A 191 -18.19 -28.48 12.46
C ALA A 191 -18.52 -27.98 11.05
N SER A 192 -19.28 -26.88 10.96
CA SER A 192 -19.57 -26.22 9.68
C SER A 192 -18.34 -25.51 9.10
N ASN A 193 -18.34 -25.24 7.79
CA ASN A 193 -17.25 -24.51 7.13
C ASN A 193 -16.99 -23.13 7.77
N TRP A 194 -18.03 -22.44 8.23
CA TRP A 194 -17.87 -21.17 8.94
C TRP A 194 -17.21 -21.35 10.31
N ALA A 195 -17.54 -22.42 11.04
CA ALA A 195 -16.87 -22.75 12.30
C ALA A 195 -15.39 -23.09 12.06
N ILE A 196 -15.08 -23.87 11.03
CA ILE A 196 -13.69 -24.18 10.62
C ILE A 196 -12.94 -22.89 10.28
N PHE A 197 -13.57 -21.99 9.52
CA PHE A 197 -12.96 -20.70 9.18
C PHE A 197 -12.66 -19.87 10.43
N ARG A 198 -13.67 -19.62 11.26
CA ARG A 198 -13.58 -18.74 12.42
C ARG A 198 -12.66 -19.27 13.52
N PHE A 199 -12.70 -20.58 13.79
CA PHE A 199 -12.02 -21.17 14.95
C PHE A 199 -10.71 -21.89 14.62
N ILE A 200 -10.47 -22.26 13.36
CA ILE A 200 -9.25 -22.97 12.95
C ILE A 200 -8.42 -22.13 11.98
N GLN A 201 -9.00 -21.72 10.85
CA GLN A 201 -8.25 -21.05 9.79
C GLN A 201 -7.82 -19.64 10.20
N LEU A 202 -8.76 -18.79 10.59
CA LEU A 202 -8.49 -17.39 10.91
C LEU A 202 -7.48 -17.22 12.07
N PRO A 203 -7.60 -17.94 13.20
CA PRO A 203 -6.62 -17.83 14.29
C PRO A 203 -5.22 -18.30 13.88
N LYS A 204 -5.12 -19.39 13.11
CA LYS A 204 -3.83 -19.92 12.65
C LYS A 204 -3.17 -19.08 11.56
N MET A 205 -3.96 -18.33 10.79
CA MET A 205 -3.44 -17.38 9.80
C MET A 205 -3.10 -16.01 10.39
N LYS A 206 -3.43 -15.74 11.67
CA LYS A 206 -3.32 -14.39 12.26
C LYS A 206 -1.96 -13.74 12.04
N THR A 207 -0.86 -14.46 12.28
CA THR A 207 0.50 -13.92 12.07
C THR A 207 0.75 -13.53 10.62
N VAL A 208 0.35 -14.39 9.68
CA VAL A 208 0.54 -14.14 8.25
C VAL A 208 -0.34 -12.99 7.76
N LEU A 209 -1.59 -12.93 8.23
CA LEU A 209 -2.51 -11.83 7.91
C LEU A 209 -2.06 -10.50 8.54
N THR A 210 -1.42 -10.54 9.72
CA THR A 210 -0.84 -9.34 10.33
C THR A 210 0.26 -8.76 9.46
N ILE A 211 1.14 -9.62 8.93
CA ILE A 211 2.18 -9.20 7.99
C ILE A 211 1.55 -8.68 6.69
N ALA A 212 0.57 -9.38 6.13
CA ALA A 212 -0.11 -8.98 4.90
C ALA A 212 -0.77 -7.59 5.03
N ILE A 213 -1.51 -7.36 6.12
CA ILE A 213 -2.20 -6.10 6.40
C ILE A 213 -1.19 -4.98 6.61
N LEU A 214 -0.09 -5.23 7.34
CA LEU A 214 0.93 -4.21 7.59
C LEU A 214 1.67 -3.82 6.30
N LEU A 215 2.08 -4.79 5.49
CA LEU A 215 2.67 -4.53 4.18
C LEU A 215 1.71 -3.74 3.30
N ARG A 216 0.42 -4.09 3.31
CA ARG A 216 -0.57 -3.38 2.50
C ARG A 216 -0.88 -1.99 2.96
N PHE A 217 -0.92 -1.79 4.28
CA PHE A 217 -1.05 -0.46 4.84
C PHE A 217 0.11 0.41 4.37
N MET A 218 1.36 -0.05 4.51
CA MET A 218 2.53 0.72 4.11
C MET A 218 2.56 1.04 2.61
N ASP A 219 2.22 0.06 1.78
CA ASP A 219 2.22 0.17 0.32
C ASP A 219 1.14 1.16 -0.17
N SER A 220 -0.12 0.95 0.23
CA SER A 220 -1.22 1.84 -0.15
C SER A 220 -1.11 3.23 0.48
N PHE A 221 -0.55 3.36 1.69
CA PHE A 221 -0.39 4.65 2.35
C PHE A 221 0.72 5.51 1.75
N ASN A 222 1.68 4.92 1.04
CA ASN A 222 2.77 5.61 0.32
C ASN A 222 2.64 5.51 -1.21
N ILE A 223 1.48 5.08 -1.72
CA ILE A 223 1.24 4.93 -3.16
C ILE A 223 1.40 6.26 -3.88
N TYR A 224 2.14 6.30 -4.98
CA TYR A 224 2.35 7.53 -5.76
C TYR A 224 2.14 7.28 -7.25
N THR A 225 2.92 6.35 -7.80
CA THR A 225 3.11 6.22 -9.24
C THR A 225 1.81 5.94 -9.98
N GLU A 226 1.02 4.95 -9.53
CA GLU A 226 -0.16 4.52 -10.27
C GLU A 226 -1.27 5.59 -10.26
N PRO A 227 -1.64 6.18 -9.10
CA PRO A 227 -2.62 7.26 -9.08
C PRO A 227 -2.14 8.52 -9.81
N PHE A 228 -0.83 8.82 -9.75
CA PHE A 228 -0.24 9.94 -10.48
C PHE A 228 -0.34 9.75 -11.99
N VAL A 229 0.05 8.59 -12.51
CA VAL A 229 -0.03 8.29 -13.95
C VAL A 229 -1.49 8.20 -14.42
N LEU A 230 -2.39 7.66 -13.58
CA LEU A 230 -3.80 7.49 -13.92
C LEU A 230 -4.56 8.82 -13.97
N THR A 231 -4.41 9.68 -12.95
CA THR A 231 -5.24 10.89 -12.79
C THR A 231 -4.46 12.18 -12.56
N GLY A 232 -3.18 12.10 -12.16
CA GLY A 232 -2.41 13.26 -11.72
C GLY A 232 -2.99 13.97 -10.47
N GLY A 233 -3.94 13.35 -9.77
CA GLY A 233 -4.67 13.92 -8.64
C GLY A 233 -6.00 14.61 -8.99
N GLY A 234 -6.47 14.49 -10.23
CA GLY A 234 -7.74 15.06 -10.72
C GLY A 234 -8.95 14.10 -10.67
N PRO A 235 -10.15 14.58 -11.09
CA PRO A 235 -10.46 15.95 -11.52
C PRO A 235 -10.32 16.96 -10.38
N GLY A 236 -9.85 18.17 -10.71
CA GLY A 236 -9.47 19.18 -9.71
C GLY A 236 -8.37 18.64 -8.78
N ASN A 237 -8.67 18.56 -7.48
CA ASN A 237 -7.81 17.96 -6.45
C ASN A 237 -8.43 16.72 -5.79
N SER A 238 -9.48 16.16 -6.39
CA SER A 238 -10.31 15.13 -5.76
C SER A 238 -9.54 13.85 -5.41
N THR A 239 -8.53 13.48 -6.20
CA THR A 239 -7.68 12.31 -5.98
C THR A 239 -6.22 12.70 -5.68
N THR A 240 -5.98 13.96 -5.31
CA THR A 240 -4.65 14.41 -4.90
C THR A 240 -4.32 13.85 -3.51
N LEU A 241 -3.74 12.66 -3.53
CA LEU A 241 -3.18 11.94 -2.40
C LEU A 241 -1.95 12.66 -1.84
N LEU A 242 -1.57 12.34 -0.60
CA LEU A 242 -0.50 13.05 0.10
C LEU A 242 0.86 12.92 -0.62
N SER A 243 1.11 11.74 -1.19
CA SER A 243 2.29 11.45 -2.01
C SER A 243 2.34 12.28 -3.31
N ILE A 244 1.20 12.43 -4.01
CA ILE A 244 1.10 13.26 -5.21
C ILE A 244 1.37 14.71 -4.86
N ASP A 245 0.79 15.18 -3.77
CA ASP A 245 0.93 16.56 -3.30
C ASP A 245 2.39 16.89 -2.96
N LEU A 246 3.06 15.98 -2.24
CA LEU A 246 4.49 16.09 -1.92
C LEU A 246 5.34 16.18 -3.19
N VAL A 247 5.12 15.30 -4.17
CA VAL A 247 5.91 15.28 -5.40
C VAL A 247 5.64 16.52 -6.26
N LYS A 248 4.41 17.04 -6.28
CA LYS A 248 4.10 18.30 -6.97
C LYS A 248 4.90 19.47 -6.40
N ILE A 249 5.04 19.56 -5.07
CA ILE A 249 5.86 20.60 -4.43
C ILE A 249 7.34 20.38 -4.74
N ALA A 250 7.84 19.15 -4.53
CA ALA A 250 9.26 18.83 -4.67
C ALA A 250 9.79 18.94 -6.11
N LEU A 251 9.08 18.36 -7.08
CA LEU A 251 9.55 18.19 -8.46
C LEU A 251 8.80 19.05 -9.47
N GLY A 252 7.57 19.46 -9.16
CA GLY A 252 6.78 20.35 -10.02
C GLY A 252 7.10 21.82 -9.77
N GLN A 253 7.13 22.21 -8.49
CA GLN A 253 7.38 23.59 -8.05
C GLN A 253 8.86 23.85 -7.74
N PHE A 254 9.65 22.79 -7.55
CA PHE A 254 11.06 22.86 -7.12
C PHE A 254 11.26 23.52 -5.74
N ASP A 255 10.21 23.54 -4.91
CA ASP A 255 10.26 24.10 -3.55
C ASP A 255 10.76 23.02 -2.57
N LEU A 256 12.09 22.85 -2.52
CA LEU A 256 12.73 21.76 -1.76
C LEU A 256 12.53 21.89 -0.24
N GLY A 257 12.51 23.11 0.29
CA GLY A 257 12.29 23.39 1.72
C GLY A 257 10.97 22.86 2.25
N PRO A 258 9.82 23.37 1.77
CA PRO A 258 8.51 22.90 2.20
C PRO A 258 8.26 21.44 1.84
N ALA A 259 8.75 20.96 0.69
CA ALA A 259 8.66 19.54 0.33
C ALA A 259 9.40 18.65 1.34
N ALA A 260 10.61 19.03 1.74
CA ALA A 260 11.38 18.28 2.71
C ALA A 260 10.70 18.24 4.09
N ALA A 261 10.19 19.38 4.58
CA ALA A 261 9.41 19.43 5.82
C ALA A 261 8.16 18.54 5.75
N MET A 262 7.39 18.64 4.66
CA MET A 262 6.23 17.79 4.42
C MET A 262 6.58 16.31 4.37
N SER A 263 7.69 15.93 3.73
CA SER A 263 8.15 14.55 3.64
C SER A 263 8.50 13.95 5.02
N LEU A 264 9.08 14.74 5.93
CA LEU A 264 9.38 14.31 7.29
C LEU A 264 8.13 14.16 8.14
N ILE A 265 7.16 15.08 8.00
CA ILE A 265 5.86 14.98 8.66
C ILE A 265 5.13 13.72 8.16
N TYR A 266 5.10 13.52 6.84
CA TYR A 266 4.49 12.34 6.24
C TYR A 266 5.17 11.05 6.71
N PHE A 267 6.51 10.99 6.71
CA PHE A 267 7.27 9.86 7.24
C PHE A 267 6.93 9.57 8.70
N ALA A 268 6.86 10.60 9.55
CA ALA A 268 6.50 10.45 10.96
C ALA A 268 5.07 9.91 11.14
N ILE A 269 4.10 10.39 10.34
CA ILE A 269 2.72 9.88 10.34
C ILE A 269 2.68 8.41 9.90
N THR A 270 3.37 8.06 8.82
CA THR A 270 3.47 6.68 8.32
C THR A 270 4.07 5.76 9.38
N LEU A 271 5.16 6.18 10.03
CA LEU A 271 5.81 5.42 11.10
C LEU A 271 4.89 5.22 12.30
N PHE A 272 4.23 6.29 12.75
CA PHE A 272 3.30 6.24 13.87
C PHE A 272 2.10 5.33 13.57
N ALA A 273 1.48 5.47 12.40
CA ALA A 273 0.36 4.63 11.99
C ALA A 273 0.78 3.16 11.89
N SER A 274 1.94 2.87 11.30
CA SER A 274 2.49 1.51 11.20
C SER A 274 2.74 0.89 12.58
N TRP A 275 3.33 1.65 13.50
CA TRP A 275 3.57 1.21 14.87
C TRP A 275 2.26 0.94 15.62
N LEU A 276 1.26 1.82 15.47
CA LEU A 276 -0.06 1.66 16.06
C LEU A 276 -0.75 0.40 15.53
N PHE A 277 -0.78 0.21 14.20
CA PHE A 277 -1.36 -0.97 13.57
C PHE A 277 -0.69 -2.27 14.06
N TYR A 278 0.65 -2.32 14.03
CA TYR A 278 1.38 -3.48 14.51
C TYR A 278 1.03 -3.80 15.97
N THR A 279 1.11 -2.79 16.84
CA THR A 279 0.86 -2.94 18.28
C THR A 279 -0.56 -3.44 18.54
N LEU A 280 -1.58 -2.88 17.89
CA LEU A 280 -2.98 -3.28 18.08
C LEU A 280 -3.22 -4.73 17.65
N MET A 281 -2.58 -5.20 16.57
CA MET A 281 -2.76 -6.55 16.06
C MET A 281 -2.06 -7.61 16.93
N THR A 282 -0.88 -7.30 17.46
CA THR A 282 -0.08 -8.22 18.27
C THR A 282 -0.40 -8.18 19.77
N MET A 283 -1.14 -7.17 20.26
CA MET A 283 -1.45 -7.02 21.69
C MET A 283 -2.15 -8.25 22.29
N ASN A 284 -2.94 -8.97 21.48
CA ASN A 284 -3.64 -10.17 21.92
C ASN A 284 -2.76 -11.44 21.91
N ASP A 285 -1.63 -11.45 21.19
CA ASP A 285 -0.71 -12.61 21.17
C ASP A 285 0.15 -12.68 22.43
N ASN A 286 0.43 -11.53 23.06
CA ASN A 286 1.17 -11.47 24.32
C ASN A 286 0.36 -11.94 25.55
N LYS A 287 -0.92 -12.28 25.38
CA LYS A 287 -1.83 -12.69 26.47
C LYS A 287 -2.19 -14.18 26.45
N SER A 288 -1.75 -14.94 25.45
CA SER A 288 -1.96 -16.40 25.32
C SER A 288 -0.66 -17.16 25.50
#